data_AF-A0A3C1P048-F1
#
_entry.id   AF-A0A3C1P048-F1
#
_cell.length_a   1.000
_cell.length_b   1.000
_cell.length_c   1.000
_cell.angle_alpha   90.00
_cell.angle_beta   90.00
_cell.angle_gamma   90.00
#
_symmetry.space_group_name_H-M   'P 1'
#
loop_
_entity.id
_entity.type
_entity.pdbx_description
1 polymer ?
#
loop_
_entity_poly.entity_id
_entity_poly.type
_entity_poly.pdbx_seq_one_letter_code
_entity_poly.pdbx_strand_id
1 'polypeptide(L)'
;MRATPEQSQAWLYARMDELGIGSLAELAERCGSDKGNISRIFRHLQQPRVDALEGLASGLDVGVYELLVRIGAVDPEADTPPVVRRAGSTVTFTWPS
;
A
#
# COMPACT_ATOMS: atom_id res chain seq x y z
N MET A 1 12.88 1.76 -10.88
CA MET A 1 13.66 1.49 -9.67
C MET A 1 12.71 1.24 -8.50
N ARG A 2 12.80 0.06 -7.88
CA ARG A 2 12.03 -0.33 -6.69
C ARG A 2 12.35 0.53 -5.47
N ALA A 3 11.33 0.87 -4.67
CA ALA A 3 11.53 1.59 -3.41
C ALA A 3 12.33 0.73 -2.39
N THR A 4 13.28 1.36 -1.72
CA THR A 4 14.01 0.76 -0.58
C THR A 4 13.11 0.69 0.66
N PRO A 5 13.43 -0.20 1.64
CA PRO A 5 12.70 -0.25 2.91
C PRO A 5 12.60 1.11 3.61
N GLU A 6 13.68 1.89 3.62
CA GLU A 6 13.73 3.20 4.23
C GLU A 6 12.83 4.21 3.51
N GLN A 7 12.83 4.21 2.17
CA GLN A 7 11.96 5.07 1.36
C GLN A 7 10.49 4.74 1.55
N SER A 8 10.15 3.44 1.55
CA SER A 8 8.79 2.98 1.78
C SER A 8 8.31 3.35 3.18
N GLN A 9 9.11 3.09 4.22
CA GLN A 9 8.78 3.43 5.59
C GLN A 9 8.58 4.95 5.76
N ALA A 10 9.48 5.76 5.20
CA ALA A 10 9.36 7.22 5.23
C ALA A 10 8.08 7.70 4.53
N TRP A 11 7.77 7.13 3.36
CA TRP A 11 6.55 7.46 2.63
C TRP A 11 5.28 7.09 3.41
N LEU A 12 5.24 5.92 4.03
CA LEU A 12 4.10 5.45 4.81
C LEU A 12 3.81 6.38 6.01
N TYR A 13 4.85 6.83 6.72
CA TYR A 13 4.69 7.78 7.82
C TYR A 13 4.29 9.18 7.33
N ALA A 14 4.87 9.66 6.24
CA ALA A 14 4.46 10.93 5.63
C ALA A 14 2.98 10.89 5.22
N ARG A 15 2.52 9.76 4.64
CA ARG A 15 1.12 9.59 4.26
C ARG A 15 0.19 9.56 5.47
N MET A 16 0.61 8.95 6.58
CA MET A 16 -0.14 9.02 7.84
C MET A 16 -0.28 10.46 8.33
N ASP A 17 0.81 11.24 8.30
CA ASP A 17 0.82 12.65 8.73
C ASP A 17 -0.12 13.52 7.87
N GLU A 18 -0.08 13.36 6.54
CA GLU A 18 -0.99 14.03 5.60
C GLU A 18 -2.48 13.74 5.87
N LEU A 19 -2.78 12.54 6.36
CA LEU A 19 -4.13 12.09 6.71
C LEU A 19 -4.53 12.36 8.16
N GLY A 20 -3.64 12.98 8.93
CA GLY A 20 -3.83 13.25 10.36
C GLY A 20 -3.90 11.98 11.23
N ILE A 21 -3.28 10.88 10.78
CA ILE A 21 -3.27 9.60 11.49
C ILE A 21 -2.08 9.60 12.47
N GLY A 22 -2.37 9.69 13.77
CA GLY A 22 -1.35 9.89 14.79
C GLY A 22 -0.64 8.60 15.23
N SER A 23 -1.15 7.42 14.86
CA SER A 23 -0.58 6.16 15.35
C SER A 23 -0.83 4.96 14.42
N LEU A 24 0.04 3.94 14.55
CA LEU A 24 -0.16 2.65 13.85
C LEU A 24 -1.42 1.90 14.32
N ALA A 25 -1.90 2.17 15.53
CA ALA A 25 -3.14 1.58 16.04
C ALA A 25 -4.35 2.17 15.31
N GLU A 26 -4.37 3.49 15.17
CA GLU A 26 -5.40 4.21 14.40
C GLU A 26 -5.39 3.79 12.92
N LEU A 27 -4.20 3.69 12.32
CA LEU A 27 -4.09 3.17 10.95
C LEU A 27 -4.66 1.75 10.83
N ALA A 28 -4.31 0.86 11.76
CA ALA A 28 -4.80 -0.51 11.75
C ALA A 28 -6.34 -0.58 11.78
N GLU A 29 -6.99 0.26 12.60
CA GLU A 29 -8.45 0.37 12.64
C GLU A 29 -9.02 0.82 11.29
N ARG A 30 -8.45 1.87 10.67
CA ARG A 30 -8.88 2.35 9.34
C ARG A 30 -8.69 1.29 8.25
N CYS A 31 -7.65 0.47 8.36
CA CYS A 31 -7.36 -0.59 7.40
C CYS A 31 -8.13 -1.89 7.64
N GLY A 32 -8.90 -2.01 8.73
CA GLY A 32 -9.53 -3.28 9.12
C GLY A 32 -8.51 -4.37 9.46
N SER A 33 -7.37 -4.00 10.06
CA SER A 33 -6.24 -4.87 10.38
C SER A 33 -5.85 -4.77 11.87
N ASP A 34 -4.75 -5.42 12.27
CA ASP A 34 -4.17 -5.29 13.60
C ASP A 34 -2.85 -4.50 13.58
N LYS A 35 -2.54 -3.81 14.68
CA LYS A 35 -1.33 -2.99 14.83
C LYS A 35 -0.04 -3.79 14.58
N GLY A 36 -0.01 -5.06 14.97
CA GLY A 36 1.14 -5.94 14.75
C GLY A 36 1.38 -6.20 13.27
N ASN A 37 0.31 -6.40 12.51
CA ASN A 37 0.36 -6.56 11.06
C ASN A 37 0.83 -5.29 10.35
N ILE A 38 0.25 -4.14 10.68
CA ILE A 38 0.70 -2.85 10.15
C ILE A 38 2.18 -2.60 10.47
N SER A 39 2.61 -2.86 11.71
CA SER A 39 4.01 -2.68 12.13
C SER A 39 4.97 -3.59 11.34
N ARG A 40 4.60 -4.85 11.10
CA ARG A 40 5.39 -5.78 10.27
C ARG A 40 5.53 -5.28 8.84
N ILE A 41 4.46 -4.73 8.25
CA ILE A 41 4.47 -4.15 6.90
C ILE A 41 5.40 -2.92 6.84
N PHE A 42 5.25 -1.97 7.77
CA PHE A 42 6.08 -0.75 7.82
C PHE A 42 7.57 -1.04 7.99
N ARG A 43 7.89 -2.13 8.67
CA ARG A 43 9.28 -2.58 8.90
C ARG A 43 9.78 -3.53 7.81
N HIS A 44 9.02 -3.76 6.75
CA HIS A 44 9.33 -4.71 5.67
C HIS A 44 9.59 -6.15 6.16
N LEU A 45 9.10 -6.49 7.35
CA LEU A 45 9.19 -7.84 7.91
C LEU A 45 8.16 -8.78 7.26
N GLN A 46 7.16 -8.22 6.59
CA GLN A 46 6.11 -8.97 5.91
C GLN A 46 5.59 -8.17 4.72
N GLN A 47 5.41 -8.83 3.57
CA GLN A 47 4.63 -8.26 2.49
C GLN A 47 3.12 -8.36 2.81
N PRO A 48 2.33 -7.31 2.53
CA PRO A 48 0.89 -7.41 2.64
C PRO A 48 0.37 -8.50 1.70
N ARG A 49 -0.49 -9.37 2.22
CA ARG A 49 -1.23 -10.34 1.40
C ARG A 49 -2.28 -9.60 0.57
N VAL A 50 -2.76 -10.25 -0.49
CA VAL A 50 -3.73 -9.65 -1.43
C VAL A 50 -4.99 -9.14 -0.72
N ASP A 51 -5.49 -9.88 0.26
CA ASP A 51 -6.63 -9.51 1.12
C ASP A 51 -6.35 -8.27 2.00
N ALA A 52 -5.11 -8.08 2.44
CA ALA A 52 -4.71 -6.93 3.24
C ALA A 52 -4.40 -5.67 2.41
N LEU A 53 -4.14 -5.81 1.10
CA LEU A 53 -3.77 -4.68 0.23
C LEU A 53 -4.93 -3.70 0.06
N GLU A 54 -6.15 -4.17 -0.12
CA GLU A 54 -7.31 -3.29 -0.30
C GLU A 54 -7.60 -2.48 0.97
N GLY A 55 -7.56 -3.13 2.13
CA GLY A 55 -7.73 -2.45 3.42
C GLY A 55 -6.63 -1.42 3.69
N LEU A 56 -5.38 -1.77 3.38
CA LEU A 56 -4.25 -0.84 3.53
C LEU A 56 -4.35 0.35 2.57
N ALA A 57 -4.69 0.11 1.32
CA ALA A 57 -4.87 1.15 0.31
C ALA A 57 -6.02 2.09 0.68
N SER A 58 -7.15 1.54 1.12
CA SER A 58 -8.31 2.30 1.60
C SER A 58 -7.96 3.15 2.83
N GLY A 59 -7.33 2.56 3.85
CA GLY A 59 -6.97 3.27 5.07
C GLY A 59 -5.90 4.36 4.88
N LEU A 60 -5.06 4.23 3.85
CA LEU A 60 -4.09 5.24 3.42
C LEU A 60 -4.62 6.16 2.31
N ASP A 61 -5.89 6.04 1.93
CA ASP A 61 -6.53 6.83 0.86
C ASP A 61 -5.67 6.90 -0.41
N VAL A 62 -5.25 5.73 -0.91
CA VAL A 62 -4.44 5.57 -2.14
C VAL A 62 -4.97 4.41 -2.98
N GLY A 63 -4.54 4.33 -4.24
CA GLY A 63 -4.80 3.16 -5.07
C GLY A 63 -3.90 1.98 -4.70
N VAL A 64 -4.40 0.74 -4.86
CA VAL A 64 -3.62 -0.49 -4.61
C VAL A 64 -2.31 -0.52 -5.40
N TYR A 65 -2.34 -0.12 -6.67
CA TYR A 65 -1.12 -0.07 -7.49
C TYR A 65 -0.09 0.94 -6.96
N GLU A 66 -0.55 2.13 -6.58
CA GLU A 66 0.33 3.13 -5.99
C GLU A 66 0.94 2.61 -4.69
N LEU A 67 0.14 2.00 -3.81
CA LEU A 67 0.63 1.37 -2.59
C LEU A 67 1.73 0.34 -2.90
N LEU A 68 1.51 -0.56 -3.85
CA LEU A 68 2.47 -1.60 -4.24
C LEU A 68 3.81 -1.01 -4.73
N VAL A 69 3.76 0.07 -5.51
CA VAL A 69 4.97 0.78 -5.96
C VAL A 69 5.69 1.42 -4.77
N ARG A 70 4.94 2.11 -3.91
CA ARG A 70 5.50 2.85 -2.77
C ARG A 70 6.12 1.94 -1.71
N ILE A 71 5.57 0.75 -1.51
CA ILE A 71 6.14 -0.26 -0.60
C ILE A 71 7.25 -1.11 -1.23
N GLY A 72 7.60 -0.85 -2.49
CA GLY A 72 8.63 -1.60 -3.22
C GLY A 72 8.23 -3.04 -3.55
N ALA A 73 6.94 -3.35 -3.60
CA ALA A 73 6.46 -4.64 -4.09
C ALA A 73 6.52 -4.71 -5.63
N VAL A 74 6.37 -3.56 -6.30
CA VAL A 74 6.42 -3.40 -7.76
C VAL A 74 7.48 -2.36 -8.12
N ASP A 75 8.25 -2.61 -9.17
CA ASP A 75 9.12 -1.62 -9.81
C ASP A 75 8.40 -1.04 -11.04
N PRO A 76 8.00 0.25 -11.03
CA PRO A 76 7.25 0.84 -12.14
C PRO A 76 8.04 0.99 -13.44
N GLU A 77 9.38 0.84 -13.42
CA GLU A 77 10.24 0.91 -14.61
C GLU A 77 10.62 -0.46 -15.16
N ALA A 78 10.62 -1.50 -14.32
CA ALA A 78 10.99 -2.86 -14.70
C ALA A 78 9.78 -3.79 -14.86
N ASP A 79 8.69 -3.54 -14.12
CA ASP A 79 7.45 -4.28 -14.21
C ASP A 79 6.49 -3.54 -15.15
N THR A 80 5.93 -4.23 -16.13
CA THR A 80 4.87 -3.64 -16.96
C THR A 80 3.67 -3.32 -16.07
N PRO A 81 3.25 -2.04 -15.97
CA PRO A 81 2.16 -1.65 -15.10
C PRO A 81 0.89 -2.43 -15.48
N PRO A 82 0.04 -2.77 -14.49
CA PRO A 82 -1.21 -3.44 -14.78
C PRO A 82 -2.08 -2.47 -15.54
N VAL A 83 -2.80 -2.97 -16.54
CA VAL A 83 -3.83 -2.14 -17.19
C VAL A 83 -4.94 -1.93 -16.16
N VAL A 84 -5.09 -0.68 -15.72
CA VAL A 84 -6.13 -0.28 -14.78
C VAL A 84 -7.38 0.08 -15.58
N ARG A 85 -8.44 -0.69 -15.42
CA ARG A 85 -9.77 -0.40 -16.00
C ARG A 85 -10.69 0.09 -14.88
N ARG A 86 -11.28 1.27 -15.05
CA ARG A 86 -12.36 1.76 -14.20
C ARG A 86 -13.69 1.60 -14.93
N ALA A 87 -14.64 0.91 -14.30
CA ALA A 87 -16.02 0.81 -14.74
C ALA A 87 -16.94 1.09 -13.55
N GLY A 88 -17.50 2.31 -13.47
CA GLY A 88 -18.23 2.76 -12.29
C GLY A 88 -17.34 2.80 -11.05
N SER A 89 -17.78 2.18 -9.95
CA SER A 89 -17.04 2.09 -8.67
C SER A 89 -16.00 0.95 -8.64
N THR A 90 -15.94 0.11 -9.68
CA THR A 90 -15.06 -1.07 -9.71
C THR A 90 -13.76 -0.74 -10.43
N VAL A 91 -12.63 -1.08 -9.79
CA VAL A 91 -11.28 -0.99 -10.37
C VAL A 91 -10.77 -2.40 -10.64
N THR A 92 -10.47 -2.72 -11.90
CA THR A 92 -9.87 -3.99 -12.29
C THR A 92 -8.42 -3.77 -12.67
N PHE A 93 -7.53 -4.57 -12.10
CA PHE A 93 -6.10 -4.60 -12.42
C PHE A 93 -5.81 -5.86 -13.24
N THR A 94 -5.26 -5.70 -14.44
CA THR A 94 -4.83 -6.83 -15.28
C THR A 94 -3.33 -6.75 -15.52
N TRP A 95 -2.60 -7.74 -15.00
CA TRP A 95 -1.17 -7.88 -15.28
C TRP A 95 -0.98 -8.48 -16.69
N PRO A 96 -0.09 -7.92 -17.52
CA PRO A 96 0.25 -8.53 -18.80
C PRO A 96 0.99 -9.85 -18.57
N SER A 97 0.56 -10.87 -19.31
CA SER A 97 1.13 -12.23 -19.33
C SER A 97 2.52 -12.29 -19.96
#